data_AF-A0AAJ5CIH3-F1
#
_entry.id   AF-A0AAJ5CIH3-F1
#
_cell.length_a   1.000
_cell.length_b   1.000
_cell.length_c   1.000
_cell.angle_alpha   90.00
_cell.angle_beta   90.00
_cell.angle_gamma   90.00
#
_symmetry.space_group_name_H-M   'P 1'
#
loop_
_entity.id
_entity.type
_entity.pdbx_description
1 polymer ?
#
loop_
_entity_poly.entity_id
_entity_poly.type
_entity_poly.pdbx_seq_one_letter_code
_entity_poly.pdbx_strand_id
1 'polypeptide(L)'
;MLPLREPTTAPPGMTFHQILERIRYEGAYPTREQAEDVTRAVLGALSRQLTGDERVDLAACLPTEAALFFTSHIPDLQPLTGWGFVKDLATRTGATPAVARWDTGAVLAVAGRLAGPGLLDRILTQLPSGYALLFGRAELTQAA
;
A
#
# COMPACT_ATOMS: atom_id res chain seq x y z
N MET A 1 -31.49 13.58 -29.24
CA MET A 1 -31.76 13.10 -27.88
C MET A 1 -30.58 12.28 -27.42
N LEU A 2 -29.70 12.85 -26.59
CA LEU A 2 -28.59 12.13 -25.96
C LEU A 2 -29.13 11.35 -24.76
N PRO A 3 -28.76 10.07 -24.55
CA PRO A 3 -29.14 9.38 -23.34
C PRO A 3 -28.39 10.03 -22.18
N LEU A 4 -29.13 10.48 -21.17
CA LEU A 4 -28.59 10.83 -19.87
C LEU A 4 -27.94 9.56 -19.31
N ARG A 5 -26.60 9.55 -19.23
CA ARG A 5 -25.90 8.53 -18.46
C ARG A 5 -26.36 8.69 -17.02
N GLU A 6 -27.17 7.75 -16.56
CA GLU A 6 -27.47 7.58 -15.15
C GLU A 6 -26.14 7.44 -14.41
N PRO A 7 -25.89 8.20 -13.31
CA PRO A 7 -24.73 7.94 -12.48
C PRO A 7 -24.93 6.55 -11.89
N THR A 8 -24.26 5.55 -12.47
CA THR A 8 -24.10 4.24 -11.86
C THR A 8 -23.45 4.50 -10.52
N THR A 9 -24.25 4.45 -9.45
CA THR A 9 -23.75 4.56 -8.09
C THR A 9 -22.89 3.32 -7.90
N ALA A 10 -21.57 3.48 -8.07
CA ALA A 10 -20.62 2.43 -7.75
C ALA A 10 -20.92 1.94 -6.33
N PRO A 11 -20.88 0.62 -6.06
CA PRO A 11 -20.96 0.15 -4.69
C PRO A 11 -19.96 0.96 -3.86
N PRO A 12 -20.32 1.41 -2.64
CA PRO A 12 -19.39 2.21 -1.84
C PRO A 12 -18.09 1.40 -1.71
N GLY A 13 -17.00 1.98 -2.22
CA GLY A 13 -15.67 1.43 -2.00
C GLY A 13 -15.47 1.18 -0.51
N MET A 14 -14.66 0.17 -0.17
CA MET A 14 -14.41 -0.21 1.22
C MET A 14 -14.00 1.03 2.03
N THR A 15 -14.69 1.35 3.12
CA THR A 15 -14.41 2.58 3.88
C THR A 15 -13.06 2.51 4.58
N PHE A 16 -12.48 3.65 4.95
CA PHE A 16 -11.23 3.67 5.71
C PHE A 16 -11.34 2.85 7.01
N HIS A 17 -12.48 2.96 7.71
CA HIS A 17 -12.77 2.13 8.88
C HIS A 17 -12.72 0.62 8.58
N GLN A 18 -13.33 0.18 7.47
CA GLN A 18 -13.33 -1.23 7.08
C GLN A 18 -11.93 -1.73 6.71
N ILE A 19 -11.12 -0.90 6.04
CA ILE A 19 -9.71 -1.20 5.77
C ILE A 19 -8.93 -1.35 7.08
N LEU A 20 -9.10 -0.42 8.03
CA LEU A 20 -8.39 -0.48 9.30
C LEU A 20 -8.78 -1.72 10.11
N GLU A 21 -10.06 -2.08 10.15
CA GLU A 21 -10.47 -3.32 10.80
C GLU A 21 -9.84 -4.54 10.12
N ARG A 22 -9.82 -4.57 8.78
CA ARG A 22 -9.16 -5.65 8.02
C ARG A 22 -7.67 -5.76 8.38
N ILE A 23 -6.96 -4.64 8.39
CA ILE A 23 -5.54 -4.57 8.75
C ILE A 23 -5.33 -4.98 10.22
N ARG A 24 -6.22 -4.56 11.12
CA ARG A 24 -6.21 -4.94 12.53
C ARG A 24 -6.31 -6.45 12.71
N TYR A 25 -7.24 -7.10 12.02
CA TYR A 25 -7.40 -8.55 12.09
C TYR A 25 -6.24 -9.30 11.42
N GLU A 26 -5.86 -8.92 10.19
CA GLU A 26 -4.80 -9.61 9.43
C GLU A 26 -3.41 -9.42 10.03
N GLY A 27 -3.14 -8.23 10.59
CA GLY A 27 -1.90 -7.91 11.30
C GLY A 27 -1.91 -8.24 12.79
N ALA A 28 -3.01 -8.79 13.32
CA ALA A 28 -3.20 -9.12 14.73
C ALA A 28 -2.92 -7.94 15.69
N TYR A 29 -3.32 -6.72 15.31
CA TYR A 29 -3.15 -5.55 16.16
C TYR A 29 -4.23 -5.50 17.27
N PRO A 30 -3.86 -5.22 18.53
CA PRO A 30 -4.79 -5.14 19.66
C PRO A 30 -5.81 -4.01 19.52
N THR A 31 -5.48 -2.91 18.85
CA THR A 31 -6.36 -1.75 18.71
C THR A 31 -6.42 -1.26 17.27
N ARG A 32 -7.52 -0.58 16.94
CA ARG A 32 -7.69 0.08 15.64
C ARG A 32 -6.72 1.24 15.45
N GLU A 33 -6.42 1.97 16.52
CA GLU A 33 -5.43 3.05 16.52
C GLU A 33 -4.05 2.54 16.11
N GLN A 34 -3.60 1.40 16.64
CA GLN A 34 -2.32 0.81 16.23
C GLN A 34 -2.33 0.38 14.77
N ALA A 35 -3.42 -0.21 14.28
CA ALA A 35 -3.56 -0.54 12.86
C ALA A 35 -3.51 0.73 11.98
N GLU A 36 -4.08 1.83 12.45
CA GLU A 36 -4.11 3.12 11.76
C GLU A 36 -2.73 3.76 11.68
N ASP A 37 -1.97 3.75 12.77
CA ASP A 37 -0.61 4.29 12.82
C ASP A 37 0.34 3.51 11.91
N VAL A 38 0.26 2.18 11.95
CA VAL A 38 1.01 1.32 11.03
C VAL A 38 0.60 1.58 9.58
N THR A 39 -0.69 1.72 9.30
CA THR A 39 -1.20 2.04 7.96
C THR A 39 -0.63 3.35 7.44
N ARG A 40 -0.64 4.41 8.26
CA ARG A 40 -0.07 5.71 7.89
C ARG A 40 1.43 5.62 7.62
N ALA A 41 2.17 4.94 8.49
CA ALA A 41 3.61 4.80 8.36
C ALA A 41 3.98 4.07 7.06
N VAL A 42 3.31 2.95 6.77
CA VAL A 42 3.57 2.15 5.56
C VAL A 42 3.13 2.88 4.29
N LEU A 43 1.93 3.48 4.26
CA LEU A 43 1.47 4.23 3.08
C LEU A 43 2.32 5.46 2.81
N GLY A 44 2.72 6.19 3.86
CA GLY A 44 3.65 7.32 3.74
C GLY A 44 5.00 6.87 3.19
N ALA A 45 5.56 5.77 3.69
CA ALA A 45 6.79 5.20 3.16
C ALA A 45 6.64 4.74 1.69
N LEU A 46 5.56 4.03 1.35
CA LEU A 46 5.31 3.50 0.00
C LEU A 46 5.16 4.63 -1.02
N SER A 47 4.49 5.72 -0.65
CA SER A 47 4.30 6.85 -1.54
C SER A 47 5.59 7.51 -2.00
N ARG A 48 6.67 7.35 -1.22
CA ARG A 48 8.02 7.83 -1.58
C ARG A 48 8.71 6.94 -2.60
N GLN A 49 8.23 5.71 -2.77
CA GLN A 49 8.81 4.72 -3.69
C GLN A 49 8.13 4.71 -5.06
N LEU A 50 6.93 5.29 -5.16
CA LEU A 50 6.12 5.29 -6.38
C LEU A 50 6.11 6.67 -7.05
N THR A 51 6.14 6.67 -8.37
CA THR A 51 6.04 7.86 -9.22
C THR A 51 5.03 7.63 -10.35
N GLY A 52 4.67 8.70 -11.06
CA GLY A 52 3.85 8.60 -12.28
C GLY A 52 2.43 8.08 -12.05
N ASP A 53 1.89 7.40 -13.06
CA ASP A 53 0.50 6.97 -13.12
C ASP A 53 0.19 5.90 -12.08
N GLU A 54 1.12 5.00 -11.76
CA GLU A 54 0.93 3.97 -10.73
C GLU A 54 0.63 4.57 -9.36
N ARG A 55 1.27 5.71 -9.04
CA ARG A 55 1.01 6.43 -7.79
C ARG A 55 -0.38 7.05 -7.78
N VAL A 56 -0.79 7.65 -8.89
CA VAL A 56 -2.12 8.30 -9.04
C VAL A 56 -3.22 7.24 -8.97
N ASP A 57 -3.05 6.15 -9.71
CA ASP A 57 -3.97 5.03 -9.76
C ASP A 57 -4.11 4.37 -8.38
N LEU A 58 -3.01 4.16 -7.66
CA LEU A 58 -3.08 3.60 -6.30
C LEU A 58 -3.83 4.54 -5.36
N ALA A 59 -3.58 5.84 -5.42
CA ALA A 59 -4.31 6.82 -4.61
C ALA A 59 -5.82 6.80 -4.91
N ALA A 60 -6.21 6.62 -6.17
CA ALA A 60 -7.61 6.53 -6.59
C ALA A 60 -8.31 5.24 -6.11
N CYS A 61 -7.56 4.16 -5.86
CA CYS A 61 -8.08 2.92 -5.28
C CYS A 61 -8.25 2.97 -3.75
N LEU A 62 -7.64 3.94 -3.08
CA LEU A 62 -7.69 4.08 -1.63
C LEU A 62 -8.89 4.95 -1.19
N PRO A 63 -9.47 4.70 -0.01
CA PRO A 63 -10.40 5.64 0.60
C PRO A 63 -9.74 6.99 0.86
N THR A 64 -10.55 8.05 0.83
CA THR A 64 -10.10 9.44 0.92
C THR A 64 -9.06 9.68 2.01
N GLU A 65 -9.29 9.17 3.22
CA GLU A 65 -8.37 9.34 4.35
C GLU A 65 -7.01 8.67 4.10
N ALA A 66 -7.01 7.43 3.61
CA ALA A 66 -5.79 6.72 3.25
C ALA A 66 -5.06 7.38 2.07
N ALA A 67 -5.80 7.85 1.07
CA ALA A 67 -5.26 8.56 -0.08
C ALA A 67 -4.58 9.88 0.33
N LEU A 68 -5.12 10.60 1.32
CA LEU A 68 -4.50 11.81 1.86
C LEU A 68 -3.13 11.50 2.50
N PHE A 69 -3.05 10.47 3.35
CA PHE A 69 -1.77 10.08 3.95
C PHE A 69 -0.74 9.63 2.89
N PHE A 70 -1.20 8.88 1.89
CA PHE A 70 -0.37 8.39 0.79
C PHE A 70 0.10 9.54 -0.13
N THR A 71 -0.71 10.57 -0.36
CA THR A 71 -0.31 11.69 -1.24
C THR A 71 0.47 12.79 -0.52
N SER A 72 0.60 12.72 0.81
CA SER A 72 1.27 13.74 1.63
C SER A 72 2.80 13.80 1.51
N HIS A 73 3.44 12.84 0.84
CA HIS A 73 4.91 12.79 0.73
C HIS A 73 5.40 12.98 -0.70
N ILE A 74 6.62 13.49 -0.85
CA ILE A 74 7.27 13.67 -2.16
C ILE A 74 8.01 12.37 -2.51
N PRO A 75 7.95 11.87 -3.76
CA PRO A 75 8.71 10.71 -4.17
C PRO A 75 10.22 10.92 -4.02
N ASP A 76 10.91 9.90 -3.53
CA ASP A 76 12.37 9.91 -3.48
C ASP A 76 12.93 9.66 -4.89
N LEU A 77 14.11 10.24 -5.17
CA LEU A 77 14.80 10.06 -6.46
C LEU A 77 15.35 8.65 -6.66
N GLN A 78 15.56 7.91 -5.57
CA GLN A 78 16.16 6.59 -5.59
C GLN A 78 15.32 5.61 -4.78
N PRO A 79 14.47 4.80 -5.43
CA PRO A 79 13.62 3.85 -4.73
C PRO A 79 14.46 2.74 -4.08
N LEU A 80 14.07 2.37 -2.87
CA LEU A 80 14.68 1.33 -2.06
C LEU A 80 14.22 -0.05 -2.54
N THR A 81 15.06 -1.08 -2.40
CA THR A 81 14.63 -2.48 -2.50
C THR A 81 13.62 -2.82 -1.39
N GLY A 82 12.88 -3.93 -1.52
CA GLY A 82 11.93 -4.34 -0.47
C GLY A 82 12.59 -4.48 0.91
N TRP A 83 13.84 -4.95 0.98
CA TRP A 83 14.59 -4.99 2.24
C TRP A 83 15.06 -3.60 2.71
N GLY A 84 15.48 -2.74 1.78
CA GLY A 84 15.80 -1.34 2.09
C GLY A 84 14.60 -0.59 2.67
N PHE A 85 13.43 -0.80 2.08
CA PHE A 85 12.15 -0.26 2.55
C PHE A 85 11.86 -0.65 3.99
N VAL A 86 11.95 -1.95 4.31
CA VAL A 86 11.72 -2.46 5.67
C VAL A 86 12.70 -1.85 6.68
N LYS A 87 13.97 -1.69 6.30
CA LYS A 87 14.99 -1.06 7.16
C LYS A 87 14.73 0.43 7.40
N ASP A 88 14.36 1.17 6.36
CA ASP A 88 14.02 2.60 6.48
C ASP A 88 12.78 2.78 7.36
N LEU A 89 11.74 1.96 7.15
CA LEU A 89 10.52 1.98 7.97
C LEU A 89 10.81 1.66 9.44
N ALA A 90 11.60 0.62 9.71
CA ALA A 90 12.03 0.27 11.06
C ALA A 90 12.76 1.44 11.76
N THR A 91 13.65 2.11 11.02
CA THR A 91 14.40 3.27 11.54
C THR A 91 13.46 4.44 11.86
N ARG A 92 12.50 4.76 10.99
CA ARG A 92 11.55 5.87 11.19
C ARG A 92 10.57 5.65 12.33
N THR A 93 10.17 4.39 12.54
CA THR A 93 9.17 4.02 13.55
C THR A 93 9.81 3.62 14.89
N GLY A 94 11.13 3.48 14.95
CA GLY A 94 11.83 2.95 16.12
C GLY A 94 11.58 1.45 16.36
N ALA A 95 10.99 0.75 15.39
CA ALA A 95 10.68 -0.67 15.47
C ALA A 95 11.88 -1.54 15.06
N THR A 96 11.81 -2.84 15.35
CA THR A 96 12.77 -3.80 14.79
C THR A 96 12.45 -4.08 13.32
N PRO A 97 13.43 -4.50 12.48
CA PRO A 97 13.16 -4.89 11.10
C PRO A 97 12.14 -6.03 10.97
N ALA A 98 12.05 -6.92 11.97
CA ALA A 98 11.06 -7.99 11.98
C ALA A 98 9.63 -7.43 12.12
N VAL A 99 9.43 -6.48 13.05
CA VAL A 99 8.15 -5.79 13.23
C VAL A 99 7.81 -4.97 12.00
N ALA A 100 8.74 -4.16 11.48
CA ALA A 100 8.49 -3.37 10.28
C ALA A 100 8.13 -4.22 9.05
N ARG A 101 8.72 -5.42 8.91
CA ARG A 101 8.36 -6.36 7.84
C ARG A 101 6.94 -6.89 8.01
N TRP A 102 6.56 -7.25 9.24
CA TRP A 102 5.20 -7.69 9.56
C TRP A 102 4.19 -6.59 9.24
N ASP A 103 4.46 -5.38 9.73
CA ASP A 103 3.65 -4.18 9.53
C ASP A 103 3.43 -3.89 8.05
N THR A 104 4.52 -3.91 7.29
CA THR A 104 4.49 -3.75 5.84
C THR A 104 3.62 -4.81 5.18
N GLY A 105 3.81 -6.09 5.52
CA GLY A 105 3.05 -7.18 4.95
C GLY A 105 1.54 -7.06 5.19
N ALA A 106 1.14 -6.73 6.42
CA ALA A 106 -0.26 -6.57 6.80
C ALA A 106 -0.96 -5.46 6.00
N VAL A 107 -0.30 -4.31 5.83
CA VAL A 107 -0.87 -3.16 5.11
C VAL A 107 -0.84 -3.38 3.60
N LEU A 108 0.29 -3.83 3.05
CA LEU A 108 0.46 -3.99 1.60
C LEU A 108 -0.39 -5.13 1.02
N ALA A 109 -0.67 -6.19 1.79
CA ALA A 109 -1.62 -7.22 1.37
C ALA A 109 -3.03 -6.64 1.15
N VAL A 110 -3.48 -5.73 2.01
CA VAL A 110 -4.79 -5.05 1.86
C VAL A 110 -4.75 -4.06 0.70
N ALA A 111 -3.70 -3.22 0.63
CA ALA A 111 -3.53 -2.25 -0.45
C ALA A 111 -3.46 -2.91 -1.84
N GLY A 112 -2.74 -4.03 -1.96
CA GLY A 112 -2.63 -4.80 -3.20
C GLY A 112 -3.98 -5.36 -3.67
N ARG A 113 -4.85 -5.77 -2.74
CA ARG A 113 -6.21 -6.22 -3.09
C ARG A 113 -7.11 -5.07 -3.55
N LEU A 114 -6.97 -3.87 -2.98
CA LEU A 114 -7.70 -2.68 -3.40
C LEU A 114 -7.26 -2.19 -4.78
N ALA A 115 -5.95 -2.23 -5.04
CA ALA A 115 -5.37 -1.92 -6.35
C ALA A 115 -5.83 -2.91 -7.44
N GLY A 116 -6.07 -4.17 -7.06
CA GLY A 116 -6.34 -5.24 -8.00
C GLY A 116 -5.09 -5.71 -8.75
N PRO A 117 -5.16 -6.84 -9.46
CA PRO A 117 -3.99 -7.51 -10.03
C PRO A 117 -3.26 -6.68 -11.08
N GLY A 118 -3.99 -5.99 -11.97
CA GLY A 118 -3.38 -5.23 -13.07
C GLY A 118 -2.57 -4.02 -12.60
N LEU A 119 -3.08 -3.25 -11.64
CA LEU A 119 -2.32 -2.13 -11.05
C LEU A 119 -1.18 -2.65 -10.18
N LEU A 120 -1.40 -3.72 -9.41
CA LEU A 120 -0.34 -4.33 -8.59
C LEU A 120 0.83 -4.83 -9.45
N ASP A 121 0.57 -5.44 -10.61
CA ASP A 121 1.62 -5.89 -11.53
C ASP A 121 2.45 -4.70 -12.07
N ARG A 122 1.79 -3.58 -12.41
CA ARG A 122 2.49 -2.35 -12.82
C ARG A 122 3.33 -1.76 -11.70
N ILE A 123 2.77 -1.65 -10.50
CA ILE A 123 3.48 -1.20 -9.29
C ILE A 123 4.73 -2.06 -9.04
N LEU A 124 4.59 -3.38 -9.09
CA LEU A 124 5.71 -4.31 -8.88
C LEU A 124 6.76 -4.26 -9.99
N THR A 125 6.37 -3.89 -11.21
CA THR A 125 7.29 -3.69 -12.34
C THR A 125 8.13 -2.41 -12.16
N GLN A 126 7.55 -1.37 -11.54
CA GLN A 126 8.23 -0.11 -11.25
C GLN A 126 9.19 -0.23 -10.05
N LEU A 127 8.81 -1.02 -9.04
CA LEU A 127 9.57 -1.13 -7.80
C LEU A 127 10.80 -2.05 -7.96
N PRO A 128 11.90 -1.79 -7.23
CA PRO A 128 13.04 -2.72 -7.22
C PRO A 128 12.67 -4.08 -6.61
N SER A 129 13.56 -5.07 -6.72
CA SER A 129 13.32 -6.43 -6.18
C SER A 129 12.93 -6.46 -4.68
N GLY A 130 12.22 -7.51 -4.28
CA GLY A 130 11.83 -7.79 -2.90
C GLY A 130 10.44 -7.30 -2.50
N TYR A 131 9.76 -6.47 -3.30
CA TYR A 131 8.41 -5.99 -2.95
C TYR A 131 7.33 -7.05 -3.16
N ALA A 132 7.47 -7.96 -4.13
CA ALA A 132 6.46 -8.98 -4.39
C ALA A 132 6.13 -9.77 -3.11
N LEU A 133 7.16 -10.16 -2.34
CA LEU A 133 7.02 -10.85 -1.05
C LEU A 133 6.32 -9.99 0.01
N LEU A 134 6.52 -8.67 0.00
CA LEU A 134 5.86 -7.74 0.92
C LEU A 134 4.36 -7.57 0.60
N PHE A 135 3.97 -7.75 -0.66
CA PHE A 135 2.57 -7.84 -1.07
C PHE A 135 1.97 -9.25 -0.92
N GLY A 136 2.71 -10.21 -0.33
CA GLY A 136 2.27 -11.60 -0.18
C GLY A 136 2.26 -12.39 -1.49
N ARG A 137 2.95 -11.92 -2.54
CA ARG A 137 3.10 -12.64 -3.81
C ARG A 137 4.43 -13.37 -3.87
N ALA A 138 4.46 -14.48 -4.60
CA ALA A 138 5.71 -15.12 -4.95
C ALA A 138 6.52 -14.20 -5.86
N GLU A 139 7.82 -14.11 -5.61
CA GLU A 139 8.76 -13.43 -6.48
C GLU A 139 9.41 -14.48 -7.39
N LEU A 140 8.97 -14.54 -8.64
CA LEU A 140 9.57 -15.43 -9.62
C LEU A 140 10.79 -14.72 -10.20
N THR A 141 11.97 -15.00 -9.64
CA THR A 141 13.23 -14.68 -10.33
C THR A 141 13.37 -15.69 -11.46
N GLN A 142 13.14 -15.26 -12.70
CA GLN A 142 13.41 -16.13 -13.85
C GLN A 142 14.91 -16.41 -13.87
N ALA A 143 15.29 -17.67 -13.66
CA ALA A 143 16.67 -18.11 -13.84
C ALA A 143 17.07 -17.81 -15.28
N ALA A 144 18.17 -17.09 -15.45
CA ALA A 144 18.79 -16.82 -16.74
C ALA A 144 19.28 -18.11 -17.41
#